data_AF-A0A427XMU0-F1
#
_entry.id   AF-A0A427XMU0-F1
#
_cell.length_a   1.000
_cell.length_b   1.000
_cell.length_c   1.000
_cell.angle_alpha   90.00
_cell.angle_beta   90.00
_cell.angle_gamma   90.00
#
_symmetry.space_group_name_H-M   'P 1'
#
loop_
_entity.id
_entity.type
_entity.pdbx_description
1 polymer ?
#
loop_
_entity_poly.entity_id
_entity_poly.type
_entity_poly.pdbx_seq_one_letter_code
_entity_poly.pdbx_strand_id
1 'polypeptide(L)'
;MTVFPQGAMHQEFNPDCEDAVFVAGFSFNGQDPGVEQIAQSFFGLRTDVVSATLGGVSSIDSADLESFQDLITANVAQGVDSCLKKCGIKRNAKRNLKEIFGKAATLND
;
A
#
# COMPACT_ATOMS: atom_id res chain seq x y z
N MET A 1 -14.25 -2.67 -17.30
CA MET A 1 -13.20 -3.64 -17.68
C MET A 1 -11.96 -2.84 -18.02
N THR A 2 -10.82 -3.20 -17.45
CA THR A 2 -9.53 -2.50 -17.60
C THR A 2 -8.49 -3.51 -18.05
N VAL A 3 -7.60 -3.12 -18.97
CA VAL A 3 -6.55 -4.00 -19.50
C VAL A 3 -5.23 -3.65 -18.83
N PHE A 4 -4.60 -4.66 -18.23
CA PHE A 4 -3.28 -4.54 -17.62
C PHE A 4 -2.27 -5.32 -18.46
N PRO A 5 -1.23 -4.67 -19.01
CA PRO A 5 -0.14 -5.36 -19.68
C PRO A 5 0.61 -6.30 -18.72
N GLN A 6 1.25 -7.33 -19.26
CA GLN A 6 2.09 -8.23 -18.45
C GLN A 6 3.21 -7.44 -17.76
N GLY A 7 3.40 -7.70 -16.46
CA GLY A 7 4.40 -7.02 -15.63
C GLY A 7 4.00 -5.62 -15.15
N ALA A 8 2.83 -5.11 -15.54
CA ALA A 8 2.31 -3.87 -14.97
C ALA A 8 1.93 -4.08 -13.50
N MET A 9 2.36 -3.16 -12.64
CA MET A 9 1.89 -3.10 -11.26
C MET A 9 0.62 -2.28 -11.21
N HIS A 10 -0.41 -2.81 -10.56
CA HIS A 10 -1.65 -2.09 -10.29
C HIS A 10 -2.15 -2.42 -8.89
N GLN A 11 -3.03 -1.56 -8.37
CA GLN A 11 -3.67 -1.74 -7.06
C GLN A 11 -5.16 -1.81 -7.28
N GLU A 12 -5.79 -2.79 -6.63
CA GLU A 12 -7.23 -2.91 -6.55
C GLU A 12 -7.70 -2.45 -5.17
N PHE A 13 -8.80 -1.71 -5.15
CA PHE A 13 -9.38 -1.15 -3.93
C PHE A 13 -10.90 -1.18 -4.07
N ASN A 14 -11.57 -1.71 -3.05
CA ASN A 14 -13.03 -1.65 -2.93
C ASN A 14 -13.42 -0.34 -2.22
N PRO A 15 -14.01 0.65 -2.93
CA PRO A 15 -14.43 1.90 -2.33
C PRO A 15 -15.76 1.80 -1.58
N ASP A 16 -16.44 0.65 -1.67
CA ASP A 16 -17.75 0.41 -1.09
C ASP A 16 -17.66 -0.26 0.28
N CYS A 17 -18.75 -0.16 1.05
CA CYS A 17 -18.81 -0.66 2.43
C CYS A 17 -19.40 -2.08 2.51
N GLU A 18 -19.51 -2.75 1.36
CA GLU A 18 -20.05 -4.09 1.18
C GLU A 18 -19.04 -4.96 0.41
N ASP A 19 -19.21 -6.27 0.49
CA ASP A 19 -18.32 -7.21 -0.17
C ASP A 19 -18.34 -7.01 -1.69
N ALA A 20 -17.14 -6.93 -2.28
CA ALA A 20 -16.94 -6.83 -3.72
C ALA A 20 -16.20 -8.07 -4.24
N VAL A 21 -16.60 -8.52 -5.43
CA VAL A 21 -15.92 -9.61 -6.14
C VAL A 21 -15.15 -9.03 -7.31
N PHE A 22 -13.84 -9.26 -7.31
CA PHE A 22 -12.97 -8.97 -8.43
C PHE A 22 -12.76 -10.23 -9.28
N VAL A 23 -12.79 -10.08 -10.60
CA VAL A 23 -12.54 -11.16 -11.56
C VAL A 23 -11.48 -10.72 -12.55
N ALA A 24 -10.35 -11.42 -12.57
CA ALA A 24 -9.30 -11.25 -13.56
C ALA A 24 -9.29 -12.41 -14.56
N GLY A 25 -9.23 -12.08 -15.84
CA GLY A 25 -8.92 -13.03 -16.90
C GLY A 25 -7.45 -12.87 -17.32
N PHE A 26 -6.71 -13.97 -17.31
CA PHE A 26 -5.32 -14.00 -17.80
C PHE A 26 -5.30 -14.49 -19.25
N SER A 27 -4.42 -13.90 -20.08
CA SER A 27 -4.38 -14.16 -21.53
C SER A 27 -3.95 -15.59 -21.86
N PHE A 28 -4.53 -16.13 -22.94
CA PHE A 28 -4.35 -17.51 -23.44
C PHE A 28 -2.92 -17.90 -23.86
N ASN A 29 -2.01 -16.93 -24.04
CA ASN A 29 -0.63 -17.20 -24.47
C ASN A 29 0.29 -17.69 -23.34
N GLY A 30 -0.15 -17.59 -22.08
CA GLY A 30 0.55 -18.16 -20.93
C GLY A 30 -0.13 -19.46 -20.52
N GLN A 31 0.54 -20.60 -20.67
CA GLN A 31 0.02 -21.88 -20.18
C GLN A 31 -0.09 -21.92 -18.64
N ASP A 32 0.58 -20.99 -17.95
CA ASP A 32 0.60 -20.88 -16.50
C ASP A 32 0.75 -19.39 -16.09
N PRO A 33 -0.36 -18.63 -16.08
CA PRO A 33 -0.31 -17.22 -15.70
C PRO A 33 -0.09 -17.10 -14.19
N GLY A 34 0.99 -16.41 -13.80
CA GLY A 34 1.28 -16.05 -12.41
C GLY A 34 0.81 -14.65 -12.05
N VAL A 35 0.59 -14.42 -10.75
CA VAL A 35 0.37 -13.10 -10.14
C VAL A 35 1.41 -12.90 -9.06
N GLU A 36 2.06 -11.74 -9.08
CA GLU A 36 3.00 -11.33 -8.05
C GLU A 36 2.33 -10.37 -7.07
N GLN A 37 2.33 -10.70 -5.78
CA GLN A 37 1.80 -9.83 -4.74
C GLN A 37 2.93 -8.95 -4.18
N ILE A 38 3.04 -7.72 -4.69
CA ILE A 38 4.17 -6.80 -4.41
C ILE A 38 4.53 -6.73 -2.92
N ALA A 39 3.56 -6.53 -2.02
CA ALA A 39 3.83 -6.43 -0.59
C ALA A 39 4.37 -7.74 0.00
N GLN A 40 3.77 -8.89 -0.35
CA GLN A 40 4.21 -10.19 0.17
C GLN A 40 5.60 -10.54 -0.33
N SER A 41 5.87 -10.30 -1.61
CA SER A 41 7.18 -10.54 -2.21
C SER A 41 8.24 -9.62 -1.63
N PHE A 42 7.92 -8.34 -1.44
CA PHE A 42 8.81 -7.37 -0.82
C PHE A 42 9.14 -7.73 0.63
N PHE A 43 8.14 -8.02 1.46
CA PHE A 43 8.37 -8.39 2.86
C PHE A 43 8.91 -9.82 3.05
N GLY A 44 8.89 -10.65 2.01
CA GLY A 44 9.57 -11.94 1.95
C GLY A 44 11.09 -11.84 1.67
N LEU A 45 11.60 -10.65 1.30
CA LEU A 45 13.02 -10.43 1.12
C LEU A 45 13.77 -10.46 2.46
N ARG A 46 15.10 -10.57 2.36
CA ARG A 46 16.00 -10.53 3.51
C ARG A 46 15.84 -9.21 4.27
N THR A 47 15.83 -9.26 5.60
CA THR A 47 15.47 -8.11 6.46
C THR A 47 16.36 -6.88 6.23
N ASP A 48 17.64 -7.08 5.91
CA ASP A 48 18.56 -6.00 5.58
C ASP A 48 18.23 -5.31 4.24
N VAL A 49 17.77 -6.07 3.24
CA VAL A 49 17.31 -5.51 1.95
C VAL A 49 16.03 -4.69 2.14
N VAL A 50 15.08 -5.22 2.92
CA VAL A 50 13.83 -4.52 3.25
C VAL A 50 14.14 -3.23 4.00
N SER A 51 14.96 -3.31 5.05
CA SER A 51 15.35 -2.16 5.88
C SER A 51 16.08 -1.08 5.07
N ALA A 52 17.05 -1.48 4.23
CA ALA A 52 17.75 -0.54 3.35
C ALA A 52 16.80 0.15 2.35
N THR A 53 15.83 -0.60 1.80
CA THR A 53 14.84 -0.07 0.86
C THR A 53 13.88 0.91 1.53
N LEU A 54 13.48 0.64 2.77
CA LEU A 54 12.62 1.52 3.58
C LEU A 54 13.38 2.71 4.19
N GLY A 55 14.68 2.87 3.91
CA GLY A 55 15.47 3.97 4.43
C GLY A 55 15.72 3.91 5.94
N GLY A 56 15.77 2.70 6.51
CA GLY A 56 16.03 2.48 7.94
C GLY A 56 14.83 2.67 8.85
N VAL A 57 13.60 2.71 8.31
CA VAL A 57 12.37 2.73 9.13
C VAL A 57 12.18 1.41 9.85
N SER A 58 12.05 1.46 11.17
CA SER A 58 11.81 0.28 12.01
C SER A 58 10.33 -0.10 12.09
N SER A 59 9.41 0.84 11.85
CA SER A 59 7.97 0.58 11.92
C SER A 59 7.17 1.61 11.11
N ILE A 60 6.19 1.12 10.35
CA ILE A 60 5.12 1.94 9.76
C ILE A 60 3.85 1.57 10.52
N ASP A 61 3.33 2.50 11.31
CA ASP A 61 2.09 2.31 12.06
C ASP A 61 0.90 2.77 11.21
N SER A 62 -0.19 2.02 11.24
CA SER A 62 -1.47 2.40 10.62
C SER A 62 -1.98 3.79 11.04
N ALA A 63 -1.59 4.26 12.23
CA ALA A 63 -1.88 5.62 12.70
C ALA A 63 -1.14 6.71 11.89
N ASP A 64 -0.08 6.37 11.15
CA ASP A 64 0.72 7.30 10.35
C ASP A 64 0.26 7.45 8.91
N LEU A 65 -0.69 6.62 8.44
CA LEU A 65 -1.10 6.60 7.03
C LEU A 65 -1.50 7.99 6.50
N GLU A 66 -2.11 8.80 7.36
CA GLU A 66 -2.52 10.17 7.04
C GLU A 66 -1.35 11.15 6.89
N SER A 67 -0.25 10.87 7.58
CA SER A 67 1.01 11.62 7.45
C SER A 67 1.67 11.39 6.09
N PHE A 68 1.37 10.29 5.41
CA PHE A 68 1.89 9.95 4.08
C PHE A 68 0.98 10.37 2.93
N GLN A 69 -0.19 10.95 3.21
CA GLN A 69 -1.17 11.32 2.17
C GLN A 69 -0.55 12.16 1.05
N ASP A 70 0.37 13.07 1.40
CA ASP A 70 1.01 13.99 0.44
C ASP A 70 2.04 13.30 -0.46
N LEU A 71 2.44 12.05 -0.13
CA LEU A 71 3.30 11.20 -0.95
C LEU A 71 2.50 10.28 -1.89
N ILE A 72 1.19 10.20 -1.69
CA ILE A 72 0.28 9.37 -2.48
C ILE A 72 -0.27 10.22 -3.63
N THR A 73 -0.43 9.63 -4.82
CA THR A 73 -1.03 10.33 -5.96
C THR A 73 -2.47 10.78 -5.66
N ALA A 74 -2.80 11.99 -6.12
CA ALA A 74 -4.05 12.67 -5.77
C ALA A 74 -5.32 11.85 -6.09
N ASN A 75 -5.30 11.06 -7.16
CA ASN A 75 -6.43 10.19 -7.52
C ASN A 75 -6.71 9.09 -6.48
N VAL A 76 -5.65 8.49 -5.91
CA VAL A 76 -5.80 7.47 -4.86
C VAL A 76 -6.29 8.11 -3.58
N ALA A 77 -5.72 9.26 -3.19
CA ALA A 77 -6.16 10.00 -2.01
C ALA A 77 -7.64 10.38 -2.07
N GLN A 78 -8.13 10.84 -3.23
CA GLN A 78 -9.54 11.15 -3.45
C GLN A 78 -10.47 9.94 -3.36
N GLY A 79 -10.01 8.77 -3.86
CA GLY A 79 -10.74 7.52 -3.73
C GLY A 79 -10.92 7.10 -2.27
N VAL A 80 -9.84 7.19 -1.48
CA VAL A 80 -9.89 6.93 -0.04
C VAL A 80 -10.79 7.93 0.68
N ASP A 81 -10.71 9.23 0.39
CA ASP A 81 -11.59 10.25 0.98
C ASP A 81 -13.07 9.97 0.72
N SER A 82 -13.39 9.53 -0.50
CA SER A 82 -14.75 9.18 -0.89
C SER A 82 -15.25 7.97 -0.13
N CYS A 83 -14.40 6.94 0.01
CA CYS A 83 -14.70 5.75 0.82
C CYS A 83 -14.92 6.09 2.30
N LEU A 84 -14.02 6.85 2.92
CA LEU A 84 -14.13 7.24 4.33
C LEU A 84 -15.44 7.98 4.62
N LYS A 85 -15.82 8.92 3.74
CA LYS A 85 -17.10 9.65 3.84
C LYS A 85 -18.30 8.72 3.67
N LYS A 86 -18.26 7.84 2.67
CA LYS A 86 -19.35 6.90 2.37
C LYS A 86 -19.56 5.90 3.52
N CYS A 87 -18.47 5.38 4.08
CA CYS A 87 -18.52 4.35 5.12
C CYS A 87 -18.51 4.90 6.55
N GLY A 88 -18.47 6.22 6.75
CA GLY A 88 -18.51 6.84 8.07
C GLY A 88 -17.27 6.58 8.93
N ILE A 89 -16.13 6.28 8.31
CA ILE A 89 -14.89 5.96 9.00
C ILE A 89 -14.16 7.26 9.35
N LYS A 90 -13.80 7.43 10.62
CA LYS A 90 -13.03 8.59 11.07
C LYS A 90 -11.58 8.47 10.62
N ARG A 91 -11.08 9.57 10.07
CA ARG A 91 -9.70 9.71 9.64
C ARG A 91 -8.76 9.82 10.84
N ASN A 92 -7.60 9.19 10.76
CA ASN A 92 -6.56 9.33 11.78
C ASN A 92 -5.97 10.76 11.77
N ALA A 93 -5.34 11.16 12.86
CA ALA A 93 -4.63 12.45 12.92
C ALA A 93 -3.28 12.33 12.20
N LYS A 94 -2.89 13.38 11.45
CA LYS A 94 -1.52 13.48 10.92
C LYS A 94 -0.52 13.55 12.09
N ARG A 95 0.57 12.80 11.97
CA ARG A 95 1.70 12.78 12.92
C ARG A 95 2.97 13.27 12.21
N ASN A 96 3.97 13.71 12.98
CA ASN A 96 5.18 14.28 12.42
C ASN A 96 6.09 13.20 11.81
N LEU A 97 6.30 13.23 10.49
CA LEU A 97 7.17 12.29 9.78
C LEU A 97 8.59 12.25 10.34
N LYS A 98 9.18 13.39 10.75
CA LYS A 98 10.53 13.38 11.32
C LYS A 98 10.62 12.61 12.64
N GLU A 99 9.56 12.61 13.43
CA GLU A 99 9.49 11.84 14.68
C GLU A 99 9.28 10.34 14.39
N ILE A 100 8.51 10.00 13.36
CA ILE A 100 8.27 8.62 12.91
C ILE A 100 9.55 8.00 12.36
N PHE A 101 10.21 8.68 11.42
CA PHE A 101 11.47 8.23 10.82
C PHE A 101 12.65 8.32 11.80
N GLY A 102 12.63 9.26 12.74
CA GLY A 102 13.70 9.46 13.75
C GLY A 102 13.69 8.44 14.89
N LYS A 103 12.54 7.84 15.22
CA LYS A 103 12.43 6.81 16.27
C LYS A 103 13.05 5.47 15.87
N ALA A 104 13.28 5.25 14.58
CA ALA A 104 13.94 4.04 14.08
C ALA A 104 15.45 4.00 14.36
N ALA A 105 16.06 5.13 14.73
CA ALA A 105 17.49 5.25 14.99
C ALA A 105 17.92 4.95 16.44
N THR A 106 16.99 4.59 17.34
CA THR A 106 17.32 4.28 18.75
C THR A 106 17.07 2.80 19.08
N LEU A 107 17.82 1.92 18.41
CA LEU A 107 18.04 0.54 18.86
C LEU A 107 19.49 0.18 18.57
N ASN A 108 20.39 0.64 19.44
CA ASN A 108 21.71 0.07 19.73
C ASN A 108 22.26 0.77 20.97
N ASP A 109 21.77 0.33 22.14
CA ASP A 109 22.63 0.01 23.27
C ASP A 109 22.62 -1.52 23.42
#